data_AF-A0A1J5UCD0-F1
#
_entry.id   AF-A0A1J5UCD0-F1
#
_cell.length_a   1.000
_cell.length_b   1.000
_cell.length_c   1.000
_cell.angle_alpha   90.00
_cell.angle_beta   90.00
_cell.angle_gamma   90.00
#
_symmetry.space_group_name_H-M   'P 1'
#
loop_
_entity.id
_entity.type
_entity.pdbx_description
1 polymer ?
#
loop_
_entity_poly.entity_id
_entity_poly.type
_entity_poly.pdbx_seq_one_letter_code
_entity_poly.pdbx_strand_id
1 'polypeptide(L)'
;MYLQNREKKIAEIFNLELSCPYLSDIVVKAANSFSEKERIGDVGKVPLRLAAKKLGLPEEIADRKKKAAQYGSGSQKAIRKIMKHKIEIEIVFDSENIAESVAKSTEPENKGWVETSVIDNKIKAIVKAESLGSLREAAEDFMACISVAEKIANQ
;
A
#
# COMPACT_ATOMS: atom_id res chain seq x y z
N MET A 1 -19.02 -8.10 -0.13
CA MET A 1 -17.63 -7.66 -0.38
C MET A 1 -17.68 -6.52 -1.39
N TYR A 2 -17.36 -5.29 -0.99
CA TYR A 2 -17.57 -4.12 -1.86
C TYR A 2 -16.48 -4.06 -2.93
N LEU A 3 -16.87 -4.32 -4.19
CA LEU A 3 -16.05 -3.97 -5.35
C LEU A 3 -15.82 -2.45 -5.30
N GLN A 4 -14.58 -2.01 -5.43
CA GLN A 4 -14.29 -0.58 -5.46
C GLN A 4 -15.00 0.04 -6.67
N ASN A 5 -15.96 0.92 -6.40
CA ASN A 5 -16.85 1.55 -7.38
C ASN A 5 -16.07 2.26 -8.50
N ARG A 6 -14.85 2.72 -8.19
CA ARG A 6 -13.94 3.40 -9.12
C ARG A 6 -13.53 2.52 -10.30
N GLU A 7 -13.03 1.31 -10.05
CA GLU A 7 -12.47 0.42 -11.07
C GLU A 7 -13.56 -0.03 -12.06
N LYS A 8 -14.77 -0.29 -11.55
CA LYS A 8 -15.92 -0.64 -12.37
C LYS A 8 -16.31 0.51 -13.31
N LYS A 9 -16.42 1.73 -12.77
CA LYS A 9 -16.68 2.94 -13.58
C LYS A 9 -15.63 3.16 -14.65
N ILE A 10 -14.35 2.94 -14.34
CA ILE A 10 -13.27 3.05 -15.32
C ILE A 10 -13.48 2.05 -16.46
N ALA A 11 -13.72 0.77 -16.15
CA ALA A 11 -13.94 -0.25 -17.17
C ALA A 11 -15.16 0.06 -18.06
N GLU A 12 -16.27 0.50 -17.46
CA GLU A 12 -17.50 0.88 -18.17
C GLU A 12 -17.28 2.03 -19.16
N ILE A 13 -16.47 3.04 -18.81
CA ILE A 13 -16.11 4.15 -19.73
C ILE A 13 -15.44 3.62 -21.01
N PHE A 14 -14.70 2.52 -20.92
CA PHE A 14 -14.05 1.88 -22.07
C PHE A 14 -14.89 0.76 -22.70
N ASN A 15 -16.17 0.61 -22.34
CA ASN A 15 -17.05 -0.49 -22.75
C ASN A 15 -16.47 -1.89 -22.44
N LEU A 16 -15.78 -2.01 -21.29
CA LEU A 16 -15.21 -3.26 -20.81
C LEU A 16 -15.91 -3.73 -19.53
N GLU A 17 -15.95 -5.05 -19.35
CA GLU A 17 -16.41 -5.66 -18.11
C GLU A 17 -15.22 -5.99 -17.19
N LEU A 18 -15.29 -5.53 -15.94
CA LEU A 18 -14.26 -5.80 -14.94
C LEU A 18 -14.49 -7.16 -14.26
N SER A 19 -13.55 -8.09 -14.45
CA SER A 19 -13.52 -9.36 -13.71
C SER A 19 -12.45 -9.36 -12.62
N CYS A 20 -12.81 -9.78 -11.41
CA CYS A 20 -11.89 -9.89 -10.27
C CYS A 20 -11.97 -11.30 -9.64
N PRO A 21 -11.41 -12.36 -10.26
CA PRO A 21 -11.58 -13.74 -9.80
C PRO A 21 -11.11 -14.00 -8.36
N TYR A 22 -10.05 -13.31 -7.93
CA TYR A 22 -9.52 -13.39 -6.57
C TYR A 22 -10.47 -12.81 -5.50
N LEU A 23 -11.47 -12.04 -5.92
CA LEU A 23 -12.53 -11.51 -5.07
C LEU A 23 -13.78 -12.40 -5.07
N SER A 24 -13.73 -13.62 -5.59
CA SER A 24 -14.84 -14.56 -5.45
C SER A 24 -14.88 -15.17 -4.03
N ASP A 25 -16.07 -15.45 -3.52
CA ASP A 25 -16.25 -16.05 -2.18
C ASP A 25 -15.51 -17.39 -2.04
N ILE A 26 -15.46 -18.18 -3.11
CA ILE A 26 -14.75 -19.47 -3.13
C ILE A 26 -13.25 -19.26 -2.91
N VAL A 27 -12.64 -18.29 -3.60
CA VAL A 27 -11.21 -17.98 -3.45
C VAL A 27 -10.91 -17.38 -2.09
N VAL A 28 -11.77 -16.49 -1.58
CA VAL A 28 -11.59 -15.89 -0.25
C VAL A 28 -11.71 -16.95 0.86
N LYS A 29 -12.71 -17.85 0.78
CA LYS A 29 -12.85 -18.96 1.73
C LYS A 29 -11.64 -19.89 1.70
N ALA A 30 -11.16 -20.24 0.51
CA ALA A 30 -9.94 -21.04 0.35
C ALA A 30 -8.70 -20.31 0.89
N ALA A 31 -8.59 -18.99 0.71
CA ALA A 31 -7.47 -18.22 1.28
C ALA A 31 -7.51 -18.18 2.82
N ASN A 32 -8.70 -18.20 3.41
CA ASN A 32 -8.89 -18.17 4.86
C ASN A 32 -8.71 -19.53 5.54
N SER A 33 -8.60 -20.63 4.79
CA SER A 33 -8.22 -21.93 5.38
C SER A 33 -6.74 -22.03 5.74
N PHE A 34 -5.91 -21.07 5.30
CA PHE A 34 -4.49 -20.99 5.63
C PHE A 34 -4.26 -20.00 6.77
N SER A 35 -3.42 -20.37 7.74
CA SER A 35 -2.96 -19.46 8.79
C SER A 35 -2.11 -18.32 8.21
N GLU A 36 -1.97 -17.23 8.96
CA GLU A 36 -1.11 -16.10 8.55
C GLU A 36 0.34 -16.51 8.33
N LYS A 37 0.87 -17.40 9.19
CA LYS A 37 2.23 -17.95 9.05
C LYS A 37 2.40 -18.68 7.72
N GLU A 38 1.41 -19.47 7.31
CA GLU A 38 1.42 -20.17 6.02
C GLU A 38 1.27 -19.20 4.84
N ARG A 39 0.45 -18.14 4.99
CA ARG A 39 0.23 -17.15 3.92
C ARG A 39 1.45 -16.26 3.68
N ILE A 40 2.14 -15.86 4.74
CA ILE A 40 3.27 -14.95 4.69
C ILE A 40 4.55 -15.75 4.37
N GLY A 41 4.90 -16.77 5.15
CA GLY A 41 6.20 -17.45 5.03
C GLY A 41 7.36 -16.46 4.92
N ASP A 42 8.40 -16.80 4.16
CA ASP A 42 9.56 -15.91 3.96
C ASP A 42 9.38 -14.90 2.81
N VAL A 43 8.59 -15.27 1.78
CA VAL A 43 8.50 -14.55 0.49
C VAL A 43 7.10 -14.03 0.14
N GLY A 44 6.12 -14.25 1.02
CA GLY A 44 4.72 -13.91 0.82
C GLY A 44 4.00 -14.81 -0.18
N LYS A 45 2.70 -15.00 0.04
CA LYS A 45 1.77 -15.67 -0.88
C LYS A 45 2.12 -17.15 -1.15
N VAL A 46 2.71 -17.84 -0.18
CA VAL A 46 3.24 -19.20 -0.35
C VAL A 46 2.19 -20.16 -0.95
N PRO A 47 0.94 -20.24 -0.45
CA PRO A 47 -0.05 -21.16 -1.01
C PRO A 47 -0.39 -20.85 -2.47
N LEU A 48 -0.42 -19.57 -2.84
CA LEU A 48 -0.73 -19.15 -4.21
C LEU A 48 0.40 -19.52 -5.18
N ARG A 49 1.67 -19.40 -4.76
CA ARG A 49 2.82 -19.79 -5.58
C ARG A 49 2.85 -21.30 -5.82
N LEU A 50 2.59 -22.09 -4.78
CA LEU A 50 2.48 -23.55 -4.89
C LEU A 50 1.35 -23.97 -5.83
N ALA A 51 0.18 -23.33 -5.73
CA ALA A 51 -0.92 -23.58 -6.65
C ALA A 51 -0.54 -23.26 -8.11
N ALA A 52 0.15 -22.14 -8.35
CA ALA A 52 0.61 -21.77 -9.69
C ALA A 52 1.61 -22.77 -10.29
N LYS A 53 2.55 -23.28 -9.48
CA LYS A 53 3.49 -24.34 -9.90
C LYS A 53 2.77 -25.64 -10.23
N LYS A 54 1.80 -26.06 -9.41
CA LYS A 54 0.97 -27.25 -9.67
C LYS A 54 0.17 -27.14 -10.98
N LEU A 55 -0.20 -25.92 -11.38
CA LEU A 55 -0.86 -25.64 -12.66
C LEU A 55 0.10 -25.53 -13.85
N GLY A 56 1.41 -25.73 -13.65
CA GLY A 56 2.42 -25.74 -14.71
C GLY A 56 3.08 -24.40 -15.01
N LEU A 57 2.91 -23.38 -14.17
CA LEU A 57 3.59 -22.10 -14.35
C LEU A 57 5.10 -22.24 -14.06
N PRO A 58 6.01 -21.74 -14.93
CA PRO A 58 7.44 -21.80 -14.69
C PRO A 58 7.84 -21.20 -13.33
N GLU A 59 8.80 -21.81 -12.65
CA GLU A 59 9.22 -21.39 -11.31
C GLU A 59 9.70 -19.94 -11.28
N GLU A 60 10.40 -19.49 -12.33
CA GLU A 60 10.85 -18.11 -12.48
C GLU A 60 9.71 -17.08 -12.43
N ILE A 61 8.51 -17.44 -12.91
CA ILE A 61 7.32 -16.59 -12.85
C ILE A 61 6.59 -16.78 -11.52
N ALA A 62 6.42 -18.03 -11.08
CA ALA A 62 5.70 -18.37 -9.87
C ALA A 62 6.39 -17.80 -8.60
N ASP A 63 7.72 -17.77 -8.57
CA ASP A 63 8.52 -17.31 -7.43
C ASP A 63 8.97 -15.86 -7.54
N ARG A 64 8.61 -15.16 -8.62
CA ARG A 64 8.96 -13.75 -8.82
C ARG A 64 8.51 -12.90 -7.63
N LYS A 65 9.39 -12.01 -7.14
CA LYS A 65 9.04 -11.06 -6.08
C LYS A 65 7.88 -10.16 -6.52
N LYS A 66 6.94 -9.91 -5.60
CA LYS A 66 5.81 -9.01 -5.88
C LYS A 66 6.37 -7.61 -6.14
N LYS A 67 5.95 -7.03 -7.26
CA LYS A 67 6.13 -5.61 -7.58
C LYS A 67 4.76 -5.05 -7.91
N ALA A 68 4.30 -4.02 -7.20
CA ALA A 68 2.99 -3.43 -7.48
C ALA A 68 2.99 -2.77 -8.88
N ALA A 69 1.84 -2.75 -9.55
CA ALA A 69 1.72 -2.28 -10.92
C ALA A 69 2.22 -0.84 -11.10
N GLN A 70 1.98 0.04 -10.13
CA GLN A 70 2.45 1.43 -10.14
C GLN A 70 3.97 1.58 -10.18
N TYR A 71 4.70 0.66 -9.54
CA TYR A 71 6.17 0.61 -9.56
C TYR A 71 6.68 -0.13 -10.80
N GLY A 72 5.95 -1.16 -11.24
CA GLY A 72 6.31 -1.99 -12.39
C GLY A 72 6.21 -1.25 -13.72
N SER A 73 5.14 -0.46 -13.90
CA SER A 73 4.84 0.32 -15.10
C SER A 73 5.66 1.60 -15.25
N GLY A 74 6.26 2.09 -14.16
CA GLY A 74 6.91 3.41 -14.14
C GLY A 74 5.95 4.58 -13.97
N SER A 75 4.63 4.36 -13.86
CA SER A 75 3.64 5.43 -13.65
C SER A 75 3.99 6.31 -12.44
N GLN A 76 4.40 5.70 -11.32
CA GLN A 76 4.80 6.47 -10.14
C GLN A 76 6.07 7.30 -10.35
N LYS A 77 6.98 6.87 -11.25
CA LYS A 77 8.15 7.69 -11.61
C LYS A 77 7.72 8.89 -12.47
N ALA A 78 6.76 8.70 -13.36
CA ALA A 78 6.21 9.79 -14.18
C ALA A 78 5.50 10.84 -13.31
N ILE A 79 4.63 10.40 -12.39
CA ILE A 79 3.89 11.35 -11.54
C ILE A 79 4.83 12.12 -10.59
N ARG A 80 5.91 11.49 -10.11
CA ARG A 80 6.92 12.20 -9.31
C ARG A 80 7.60 13.35 -10.05
N LYS A 81 7.81 13.24 -11.37
CA LYS A 81 8.47 14.29 -12.16
C LYS A 81 7.63 15.56 -12.30
N ILE A 82 6.32 15.46 -12.10
CA ILE A 82 5.37 16.57 -12.26
C ILE A 82 4.90 17.12 -10.91
N MET A 83 5.46 16.65 -9.79
CA MET A 83 5.21 17.22 -8.47
C MET A 83 5.70 18.67 -8.40
N LYS A 84 4.84 19.56 -7.91
CA LYS A 84 5.10 21.01 -7.84
C LYS A 84 4.94 21.55 -6.44
N HIS A 85 4.01 21.01 -5.67
CA HIS A 85 3.66 21.52 -4.35
C HIS A 85 4.12 20.56 -3.26
N LYS A 86 4.43 21.12 -2.09
CA LYS A 86 4.77 20.36 -0.89
C LYS A 86 4.16 20.97 0.37
N ILE A 87 3.87 20.14 1.35
CA ILE A 87 3.55 20.53 2.73
C ILE A 87 4.54 19.81 3.65
N GLU A 88 5.04 20.53 4.64
CA GLU A 88 5.89 19.99 5.70
C GLU A 88 5.08 19.97 6.99
N ILE A 89 5.04 18.81 7.64
CA ILE A 89 4.27 18.56 8.86
C ILE A 89 5.25 18.05 9.91
N GLU A 90 5.23 18.66 11.10
CA GLU A 90 5.91 18.15 12.28
C GLU A 90 4.86 17.65 13.27
N ILE A 91 4.97 16.38 13.66
CA ILE A 91 4.04 15.72 14.58
C ILE A 91 4.85 15.27 15.79
N VAL A 92 4.41 15.70 16.97
CA VAL A 92 5.06 15.39 18.25
C VAL A 92 4.32 14.23 18.90
N PHE A 93 5.08 13.26 19.41
CA PHE A 93 4.58 12.09 20.12
C PHE A 93 5.06 12.10 21.57
N ASP A 94 4.44 11.29 22.42
CA ASP A 94 4.78 11.20 23.84
C ASP A 94 6.19 10.63 24.09
N SER A 95 6.70 9.81 23.18
CA SER A 95 8.06 9.28 23.25
C SER A 95 8.66 8.98 21.87
N GLU A 96 9.99 8.88 21.82
CA GLU A 96 10.76 8.45 20.64
C GLU A 96 10.34 7.05 20.16
N ASN A 97 10.11 6.10 21.07
CA ASN A 97 9.66 4.74 20.72
C ASN A 97 8.32 4.75 19.96
N ILE A 98 7.38 5.61 20.36
CA ILE A 98 6.08 5.75 19.67
C ILE A 98 6.31 6.35 18.28
N ALA A 99 7.14 7.40 18.18
CA ALA A 99 7.47 8.02 16.90
C ALA A 99 8.12 7.02 15.92
N GLU A 100 9.06 6.19 16.38
CA GLU A 100 9.69 5.14 15.58
C GLU A 100 8.69 4.06 15.13
N SER A 101 7.83 3.59 16.03
CA SER A 101 6.81 2.58 15.73
C SER A 101 5.80 3.07 14.68
N VAL A 102 5.34 4.31 14.82
CA VAL A 102 4.44 4.98 13.88
C VAL A 102 5.12 5.20 12.53
N ALA A 103 6.37 5.68 12.50
CA ALA A 103 7.12 5.87 11.26
C ALA A 103 7.31 4.54 10.50
N LYS A 104 7.74 3.49 11.20
CA LYS A 104 7.96 2.16 10.60
C LYS A 104 6.69 1.56 10.00
N SER A 105 5.53 1.84 10.60
CA SER A 105 4.24 1.37 10.12
C SER A 105 3.74 2.13 8.89
N THR A 106 4.18 3.38 8.69
CA THR A 106 3.73 4.26 7.60
C THR A 106 4.70 4.34 6.42
N GLU A 107 5.98 3.96 6.59
CA GLU A 107 7.00 3.92 5.53
C GLU A 107 6.71 2.98 4.33
N PRO A 108 6.16 1.75 4.50
CA PRO A 108 6.07 0.77 3.41
C PRO A 108 5.22 1.21 2.22
N GLU A 109 4.28 2.13 2.43
CA GLU A 109 3.31 2.55 1.42
C GLU A 109 3.61 3.92 0.79
N ASN A 110 4.38 4.77 1.47
CA ASN A 110 4.44 6.21 1.15
C ASN A 110 5.69 6.66 0.36
N LYS A 111 6.62 5.75 0.07
CA LYS A 111 7.91 6.09 -0.53
C LYS A 111 7.77 6.83 -1.87
N GLY A 112 8.10 8.14 -1.84
CA GLY A 112 8.09 9.04 -3.00
C GLY A 112 6.92 10.01 -3.08
N TRP A 113 5.98 9.97 -2.14
CA TRP A 113 4.88 10.93 -1.98
C TRP A 113 4.92 11.61 -0.62
N VAL A 114 5.23 10.84 0.42
CA VAL A 114 5.56 11.34 1.74
C VAL A 114 6.97 10.89 2.09
N GLU A 115 7.82 11.85 2.42
CA GLU A 115 9.14 11.58 3.00
C GLU A 115 9.03 11.80 4.50
N THR A 116 9.27 10.75 5.28
CA THR A 116 9.22 10.79 6.74
C THR A 116 10.62 10.65 7.32
N SER A 117 10.93 11.43 8.35
CA SER A 117 12.09 11.24 9.20
C SER A 117 11.69 11.39 10.66
N VAL A 118 12.30 10.57 11.51
CA VAL A 118 12.14 10.65 12.97
C VAL A 118 13.31 11.45 13.52
N ILE A 119 13.02 12.42 14.38
CA ILE A 119 14.00 13.19 15.16
C ILE A 119 13.46 13.26 16.58
N ASP A 120 14.13 12.59 17.52
CA ASP A 120 13.68 12.43 18.90
C ASP A 120 12.24 11.88 18.95
N ASN A 121 11.34 12.54 19.69
CA ASN A 121 9.92 12.20 19.78
C ASN A 121 9.06 12.81 18.65
N LYS A 122 9.65 13.19 17.52
CA LYS A 122 8.94 13.88 16.43
C LYS A 122 9.07 13.17 15.10
N ILE A 123 7.97 13.15 14.34
CA ILE A 123 7.98 12.78 12.93
C ILE A 123 7.89 14.05 12.09
N LYS A 124 8.90 14.26 11.24
CA LYS A 124 8.86 15.24 10.16
C LYS A 124 8.42 14.56 8.88
N ALA A 125 7.34 15.03 8.29
CA ALA A 125 6.79 14.50 7.06
C ALA A 125 6.72 15.57 5.97
N ILE A 126 7.20 15.25 4.77
CA ILE A 126 7.10 16.10 3.59
C ILE A 126 6.18 15.43 2.59
N VAL A 127 4.96 15.92 2.47
CA VAL A 127 3.96 15.46 1.49
C VAL A 127 4.12 16.25 0.20
N LYS A 128 4.19 15.58 -0.96
CA LYS A 128 4.40 16.20 -2.28
C LYS A 128 3.30 15.81 -3.26
N ALA A 129 2.86 16.75 -4.11
CA ALA A 129 1.86 16.48 -5.15
C ALA A 129 1.97 17.47 -6.34
N GLU A 130 1.28 17.14 -7.44
CA GLU A 130 1.22 17.99 -8.64
C GLU A 130 0.26 19.19 -8.50
N SER A 131 -0.88 18.99 -7.83
CA SER A 131 -1.92 20.01 -7.63
C SER A 131 -2.21 20.21 -6.14
N LEU A 132 -2.77 21.37 -5.77
CA LEU A 132 -3.21 21.63 -4.39
C LEU A 132 -4.32 20.68 -3.92
N GLY A 133 -5.21 20.25 -4.83
CA GLY A 133 -6.28 19.29 -4.50
C GLY A 133 -5.71 17.92 -4.12
N SER A 134 -4.82 17.38 -4.96
CA SER A 134 -4.12 16.11 -4.68
C SER A 134 -3.22 16.21 -3.45
N LEU A 135 -2.65 17.39 -3.17
CA LEU A 135 -1.84 17.63 -1.98
C LEU A 135 -2.69 17.54 -0.70
N ARG A 136 -3.88 18.14 -0.71
CA ARG A 136 -4.85 18.06 0.40
C ARG A 136 -5.25 16.61 0.67
N GLU A 137 -5.65 15.87 -0.37
CA GLU A 137 -6.05 14.46 -0.25
C GLU A 137 -4.89 13.60 0.28
N ALA A 138 -3.68 13.74 -0.28
CA ALA A 138 -2.53 12.98 0.19
C ALA A 138 -2.14 13.31 1.65
N ALA A 139 -2.29 14.56 2.08
CA ALA A 139 -2.06 14.95 3.46
C ALA A 139 -3.13 14.37 4.41
N GLU A 140 -4.40 14.39 4.00
CA GLU A 140 -5.52 13.80 4.76
C GLU A 140 -5.33 12.29 4.94
N ASP A 141 -5.01 11.56 3.87
CA ASP A 141 -4.74 10.12 3.92
C ASP A 141 -3.54 9.82 4.82
N PHE A 142 -2.46 10.60 4.72
CA PHE A 142 -1.28 10.43 5.57
C PHE A 142 -1.60 10.64 7.06
N MET A 143 -2.35 11.68 7.41
CA MET A 143 -2.77 11.94 8.79
C MET A 143 -3.70 10.83 9.32
N ALA A 144 -4.59 10.29 8.48
CA ALA A 144 -5.44 9.16 8.85
C ALA A 144 -4.61 7.92 9.19
N CYS A 145 -3.59 7.60 8.37
CA CYS A 145 -2.67 6.49 8.65
C CYS A 145 -1.89 6.68 9.95
N ILE A 146 -1.39 7.89 10.22
CA ILE A 146 -0.70 8.20 11.47
C ILE A 146 -1.63 8.00 12.67
N SER A 147 -2.87 8.50 12.60
CA SER A 147 -3.82 8.35 13.71
C SER A 147 -4.14 6.89 14.03
N VAL A 148 -4.20 6.03 13.01
CA VAL A 148 -4.37 4.58 13.23
C VAL A 148 -3.12 3.96 13.83
N ALA A 149 -1.94 4.28 13.30
CA ALA A 149 -0.67 3.74 13.79
C ALA A 149 -0.37 4.15 15.25
N GLU A 150 -0.67 5.41 15.61
CA GLU A 150 -0.53 5.92 16.97
C GLU A 150 -1.39 5.14 17.96
N LYS A 151 -2.66 4.88 17.63
CA LYS A 151 -3.55 4.07 18.48
C LYS A 151 -3.03 2.66 18.70
N ILE A 152 -2.40 2.06 17.69
CA ILE A 152 -1.81 0.71 17.78
C ILE A 152 -0.53 0.75 18.62
N ALA A 153 0.28 1.80 18.48
CA ALA A 153 1.52 1.95 19.25
C ALA A 153 1.28 2.21 20.75
N ASN A 154 0.11 2.75 21.10
CA ASN A 154 -0.33 3.00 22.47
C ASN A 154 -1.07 1.82 23.13
N GLN A 155 -1.23 0.69 22.43
CA GLN A 155 -1.81 -0.56 22.97
C GLN A 155 -0.73 -1.50 23.47
#